data_AF-A0A1X1VNE7-F1
#
_entry.id   AF-A0A1X1VNE7-F1
#
_cell.length_a   1.000
_cell.length_b   1.000
_cell.length_c   1.000
_cell.angle_alpha   90.00
_cell.angle_beta   90.00
_cell.angle_gamma   90.00
#
_symmetry.space_group_name_H-M   'P 1'
#
loop_
_entity.id
_entity.type
_entity.pdbx_description
1 polymer ?
#
loop_
_entity_poly.entity_id
_entity_poly.type
_entity_poly.pdbx_seq_one_letter_code
_entity_poly.pdbx_strand_id
1 'polypeptide(L)'
;MTSNHPGEPATIAYPIGSLVHLAELLGEIDEFLRSGTDVTDLLTVFMTRRGRAHPGFRACNLIDDLSFTAHHIHCLVDDIVRQRS
;
A
#
# COMPACT_ATOMS: atom_id res chain seq x y z
N MET A 1 -28.94 -30.67 -3.84
CA MET A 1 -27.75 -30.45 -2.99
C MET A 1 -26.60 -30.02 -3.91
N THR A 2 -26.41 -28.71 -4.08
CA THR A 2 -25.28 -28.15 -4.82
C THR A 2 -24.16 -27.84 -3.82
N SER A 3 -23.06 -28.58 -3.92
CA SER A 3 -21.84 -28.33 -3.15
C SER A 3 -21.21 -27.01 -3.64
N ASN A 4 -21.23 -25.97 -2.82
CA ASN A 4 -20.43 -24.78 -3.04
C ASN A 4 -18.96 -25.14 -2.77
N HIS A 5 -18.17 -25.28 -3.83
CA HIS A 5 -16.71 -25.28 -3.70
C HIS A 5 -16.30 -23.83 -3.39
N PRO A 6 -15.60 -23.55 -2.26
CA PRO A 6 -15.09 -22.22 -2.00
C PRO A 6 -14.05 -21.92 -3.09
N GLY A 7 -14.33 -20.93 -3.94
CA GLY A 7 -13.47 -20.57 -5.05
C GLY A 7 -12.04 -20.35 -4.56
N GLU A 8 -11.10 -21.13 -5.11
CA GLU A 8 -9.68 -20.90 -4.86
C GLU A 8 -9.35 -19.43 -5.18
N PRO A 9 -8.52 -18.77 -4.35
CA PRO A 9 -8.12 -17.40 -4.62
C PRO A 9 -7.42 -17.37 -5.99
N ALA A 10 -8.03 -16.67 -6.94
CA ALA A 10 -7.45 -16.46 -8.24
C ALA A 10 -6.08 -15.80 -8.05
N THR A 11 -5.02 -16.54 -8.32
CA THR A 11 -3.65 -16.03 -8.23
C THR A 11 -3.41 -15.15 -9.45
N ILE A 12 -3.51 -13.83 -9.28
CA ILE A 12 -3.17 -12.88 -10.33
C ILE A 12 -1.65 -12.84 -10.45
N ALA A 13 -1.12 -13.39 -11.54
CA ALA A 13 0.30 -13.28 -11.85
C ALA A 13 0.59 -11.87 -12.37
N TYR A 14 1.29 -11.06 -11.56
CA TYR A 14 1.79 -9.76 -11.99
C TYR A 14 3.18 -9.90 -12.61
N PRO A 15 3.47 -9.20 -13.74
CA PRO A 15 4.83 -9.12 -14.26
C PRO A 15 5.78 -8.54 -13.21
N ILE A 16 6.95 -9.15 -13.04
CA ILE A 16 7.94 -8.71 -12.02
C ILE A 16 8.33 -7.23 -12.19
N GLY A 17 8.47 -6.75 -13.43
CA GLY A 17 8.78 -5.34 -13.70
C GLY A 17 7.67 -4.39 -13.24
N SER A 18 6.41 -4.81 -13.27
CA SER A 18 5.29 -4.03 -12.72
C SER A 18 5.32 -3.98 -11.19
N LEU A 19 5.74 -5.08 -10.53
CA LEU A 19 5.91 -5.11 -9.08
C LEU A 19 7.09 -4.25 -8.61
N VAL A 20 8.21 -4.26 -9.36
CA VAL A 20 9.36 -3.38 -9.10
C VAL A 20 8.94 -1.93 -9.17
N HIS A 21 8.27 -1.53 -10.27
CA HIS A 21 7.81 -0.15 -10.44
C HIS A 21 6.79 0.26 -9.36
N LEU A 22 5.91 -0.65 -8.96
CA LEU A 22 4.96 -0.40 -7.87
C LEU A 22 5.69 -0.22 -6.53
N ALA A 23 6.72 -1.02 -6.24
CA ALA A 23 7.52 -0.88 -5.03
C ALA A 23 8.18 0.51 -4.97
N GLU A 24 8.85 0.91 -6.06
CA GLU A 24 9.48 2.22 -6.19
C GLU A 24 8.48 3.36 -5.97
N LEU A 25 7.33 3.32 -6.65
CA LEU A 25 6.29 4.35 -6.51
C LEU A 25 5.76 4.44 -5.08
N LEU A 26 5.50 3.29 -4.44
CA LEU A 26 5.01 3.28 -3.06
C LEU A 26 6.07 3.79 -2.09
N GLY A 27 7.35 3.47 -2.32
CA GLY A 27 8.47 4.01 -1.55
C GLY A 27 8.58 5.53 -1.64
N GLU A 28 8.46 6.10 -2.83
CA GLU A 28 8.48 7.56 -3.02
C GLU A 28 7.32 8.26 -2.30
N ILE A 29 6.10 7.70 -2.39
CA ILE A 29 4.92 8.27 -1.71
C ILE A 29 5.08 8.13 -0.20
N ASP A 30 5.59 7.01 0.29
CA ASP A 30 5.84 6.75 1.71
C ASP A 30 6.85 7.75 2.30
N GLU A 31 7.96 8.00 1.58
CA GLU A 31 8.93 9.03 1.95
C GLU A 31 8.30 10.43 1.94
N PHE A 32 7.54 10.76 0.89
CA PHE A 32 6.85 12.04 0.79
C PHE A 32 5.88 12.28 1.96
N LEU A 33 5.08 11.27 2.34
CA LEU A 33 4.14 11.39 3.45
C LEU A 33 4.85 11.57 4.81
N ARG A 34 6.09 11.09 4.96
CA ARG A 34 6.91 11.29 6.17
C ARG A 34 7.81 12.52 6.15
N SER A 35 7.86 13.25 5.03
CA SER A 35 8.75 14.40 4.88
C SER A 35 8.45 15.57 5.83
N GLY A 36 7.27 15.61 6.45
CA GLY A 36 6.95 16.61 7.47
C GLY A 36 5.52 16.56 8.01
N THR A 37 5.29 17.28 9.11
CA THR A 37 3.99 17.42 9.78
C THR A 37 2.90 17.99 8.87
N ASP A 38 3.26 18.91 7.98
CA ASP A 38 2.32 19.62 7.10
C ASP A 38 1.55 18.68 6.17
N VAL A 39 2.17 17.56 5.75
CA VAL A 39 1.54 16.60 4.84
C VAL A 39 0.43 15.83 5.56
N THR A 40 0.64 15.47 6.82
CA THR A 40 -0.38 14.80 7.65
C THR A 40 -1.56 15.73 7.92
N ASP A 41 -1.30 17.02 8.13
CA ASP A 41 -2.35 18.02 8.32
C ASP A 41 -3.17 18.23 7.04
N LEU A 42 -2.52 18.34 5.89
CA LEU A 42 -3.19 18.42 4.59
C LEU A 42 -4.05 17.18 4.32
N LEU A 43 -3.55 15.99 4.65
CA LEU A 43 -4.28 14.74 4.53
C LEU A 43 -5.50 14.71 5.48
N THR A 44 -5.33 15.22 6.70
CA THR A 44 -6.42 15.37 7.68
C THR A 44 -7.50 16.33 7.18
N VAL A 45 -7.12 17.46 6.60
CA VAL A 45 -8.05 18.41 5.97
C VAL A 45 -8.80 17.74 4.81
N PHE A 46 -8.09 16.98 3.97
CA PHE A 46 -8.71 16.24 2.88
C PHE A 46 -9.74 15.22 3.38
N MET A 47 -9.41 14.44 4.43
CA MET A 47 -10.32 13.47 5.04
C MET A 47 -11.55 14.15 5.67
N THR A 48 -11.36 15.33 6.26
CA THR A 48 -12.45 16.16 6.80
C THR A 48 -13.41 16.58 5.69
N ARG A 49 -12.89 17.08 4.56
CA ARG A 49 -13.70 17.48 3.39
C ARG A 49 -14.45 16.29 2.78
N ARG A 50 -13.93 15.08 2.91
CA ARG A 50 -14.58 13.82 2.50
C ARG A 50 -15.66 13.35 3.48
N GLY A 51 -15.89 14.06 4.59
CA GLY A 51 -16.88 13.70 5.61
C GLY A 51 -16.50 12.46 6.42
N ARG A 52 -15.20 12.14 6.54
CA ARG A 52 -14.76 10.98 7.31
C ARG A 52 -14.83 11.26 8.81
N ALA A 53 -15.34 10.29 9.57
CA ALA A 53 -15.22 10.31 11.03
C ALA A 53 -13.75 10.12 11.46
N HIS A 54 -13.31 10.89 12.46
CA HIS A 54 -11.94 10.88 13.00
C HIS A 54 -10.86 11.09 11.93
N PRO A 55 -10.85 12.25 11.24
CA PRO A 55 -10.02 12.46 10.05
C PRO A 55 -8.52 12.39 10.33
N GLY A 56 -8.06 12.90 11.47
CA GLY A 56 -6.64 12.83 11.86
C GLY A 56 -6.18 11.39 12.10
N PHE A 57 -6.97 10.62 12.85
CA PHE A 57 -6.69 9.19 13.06
C PHE A 57 -6.65 8.41 11.75
N ARG A 58 -7.58 8.71 10.82
CA ARG A 58 -7.58 8.07 9.50
C ARG A 58 -6.41 8.48 8.61
N ALA A 59 -5.93 9.72 8.73
CA ALA A 59 -4.74 10.16 8.03
C ALA A 59 -3.51 9.38 8.51
N CYS A 60 -3.32 9.27 9.83
CA CYS A 60 -2.24 8.46 10.41
C CYS A 60 -2.30 7.00 9.95
N ASN A 61 -3.47 6.35 10.08
CA ASN A 61 -3.61 4.96 9.65
C ASN A 61 -3.33 4.76 8.15
N LEU A 62 -3.74 5.71 7.30
CA LEU A 62 -3.46 5.62 5.87
C LEU A 62 -1.96 5.71 5.57
N ILE A 63 -1.23 6.56 6.30
CA ILE A 63 0.22 6.65 6.19
C ILE A 63 0.84 5.32 6.61
N ASP A 64 0.46 4.77 7.76
CA ASP A 64 0.96 3.48 8.26
C ASP A 64 0.65 2.33 7.29
N ASP A 65 -0.58 2.26 6.77
CA ASP A 65 -1.00 1.24 5.80
C ASP A 65 -0.16 1.32 4.52
N LEU A 66 0.11 2.54 4.03
CA LEU A 66 0.99 2.74 2.87
C LEU A 66 2.40 2.25 3.18
N SER A 67 2.95 2.64 4.34
CA SER A 67 4.29 2.24 4.79
C SER A 67 4.47 0.73 4.83
N PHE A 68 3.54 0.03 5.47
CA PHE A 68 3.58 -1.43 5.56
C PHE A 68 3.41 -2.08 4.19
N THR A 69 2.56 -1.52 3.33
CA THR A 69 2.36 -2.04 1.97
C THR A 69 3.62 -1.86 1.12
N ALA A 70 4.24 -0.68 1.15
CA ALA A 70 5.48 -0.37 0.44
C ALA A 70 6.60 -1.35 0.87
N HIS A 71 6.79 -1.50 2.18
CA HIS A 71 7.78 -2.41 2.73
C HIS A 71 7.53 -3.87 2.32
N HIS A 72 6.29 -4.34 2.42
CA HIS A 72 5.93 -5.71 2.04
C HIS A 72 6.23 -5.99 0.56
N ILE A 73 5.85 -5.06 -0.34
CA ILE A 73 6.08 -5.22 -1.78
C ILE A 73 7.57 -5.17 -2.11
N HIS A 74 8.35 -4.30 -1.45
CA HIS A 74 9.81 -4.30 -1.59
C HIS A 74 10.43 -5.65 -1.21
N CYS A 75 10.07 -6.21 -0.06
CA CYS A 75 10.56 -7.52 0.36
C CYS A 75 10.17 -8.62 -0.63
N LEU A 76 8.92 -8.60 -1.13
CA LEU A 76 8.45 -9.56 -2.13
C LEU A 76 9.27 -9.47 -3.43
N VAL A 77 9.54 -8.26 -3.92
CA VAL A 77 10.35 -8.03 -5.12
C VAL A 77 11.77 -8.54 -4.92
N ASP A 78 12.41 -8.19 -3.79
CA ASP A 78 13.76 -8.62 -3.46
C ASP A 78 13.89 -10.15 -3.41
N ASP A 79 12.92 -10.82 -2.79
CA ASP A 79 12.87 -12.28 -2.72
C ASP A 79 12.76 -12.91 -4.12
N ILE A 80 11.90 -12.36 -4.99
CA ILE A 80 11.73 -12.87 -6.36
C ILE A 80 13.02 -12.64 -7.19
N VAL A 81 13.67 -11.48 -7.05
CA VAL A 81 14.93 -11.18 -7.74
C VAL A 81 16.03 -12.13 -7.28
N ARG A 82 16.14 -12.39 -5.97
CA ARG A 82 17.10 -13.34 -5.40
C ARG A 82 16.89 -14.77 -5.90
N GLN A 83 15.63 -15.21 -6.01
CA GLN A 83 15.31 -16.56 -6.51
C GLN A 83 15.61 -16.76 -8.01
N ARG A 84 15.79 -15.67 -8.77
CA ARG A 84 16.08 -15.70 -10.22
C ARG A 84 17.55 -15.46 -10.57
N SER A 85 18.38 -15.17 -9.57
CA SER A 85 19.84 -14.95 -9.68
C SER A 85 20.60 -16.22 -9.39
#